data_AF-A0A959LWQ0-F1
#
_entry.id   AF-A0A959LWQ0-F1
#
_cell.length_a   1.000
_cell.length_b   1.000
_cell.length_c   1.000
_cell.angle_alpha   90.00
_cell.angle_beta   90.00
_cell.angle_gamma   90.00
#
_symmetry.space_group_name_H-M   'P 1'
#
loop_
_entity.id
_entity.type
_entity.pdbx_description
1 polymer ?
#
loop_
_entity_poly.entity_id
_entity_poly.type
_entity_poly.pdbx_seq_one_letter_code
_entity_poly.pdbx_strand_id
1 'polypeptide(L)'
;MSEDSKQKIYENPVKRHLVVGGVILFIILIFYLFTDYGAINKISYINKESELTEKTEKLVAEIDSLKKLEIQMKNDTLEIERLAREKYGMIKQGEKVIFINKKKVDEESGD
;
A
#
# COMPACT_ATOMS: atom_id res chain seq x y z
N MET A 1 1.56 -48.21 12.77
CA MET A 1 2.41 -48.57 13.93
C MET A 1 1.76 -49.78 14.59
N SER A 2 2.29 -50.99 14.39
CA SER A 2 1.65 -52.24 14.85
C SER A 2 1.67 -52.35 16.39
N GLU A 3 0.63 -52.95 16.97
CA GLU A 3 0.45 -53.02 18.43
C GLU A 3 1.62 -53.72 19.15
N ASP A 4 2.31 -54.65 18.47
CA ASP A 4 3.52 -55.32 18.95
C ASP A 4 4.66 -54.36 19.30
N SER A 5 4.77 -53.25 18.57
CA SER A 5 5.82 -52.26 18.82
C SER A 5 5.55 -51.47 20.11
N LYS A 6 4.29 -51.33 20.52
CA LYS A 6 3.92 -50.63 21.75
C LYS A 6 4.27 -51.48 22.98
N GLN A 7 3.99 -52.78 22.95
CA GLN A 7 4.24 -53.68 24.09
C GLN A 7 5.74 -53.78 24.45
N LYS A 8 6.63 -53.90 23.46
CA LYS A 8 8.10 -53.96 23.68
C LYS A 8 8.72 -52.70 24.30
N ILE A 9 8.05 -51.55 24.20
CA ILE A 9 8.51 -50.29 24.82
C ILE A 9 8.19 -50.27 26.33
N TYR A 10 7.15 -51.00 26.78
CA TYR A 10 6.73 -51.04 28.19
C TYR A 10 7.51 -52.07 29.04
N GLU A 11 8.10 -53.10 28.45
CA GLU A 11 8.85 -54.13 29.19
C GLU A 11 10.28 -53.70 29.60
N ASN A 12 10.85 -52.69 28.92
CA ASN A 12 12.24 -52.27 29.16
C ASN A 12 12.30 -50.86 29.77
N PRO A 13 12.62 -50.71 31.08
CA PRO A 13 12.50 -49.43 31.78
C PRO A 13 13.40 -48.35 31.17
N VAL A 14 14.58 -48.72 30.66
CA VAL A 14 15.53 -47.80 30.02
C VAL A 14 14.97 -47.21 28.71
N LYS A 15 14.28 -48.02 27.89
CA LYS A 15 13.68 -47.57 26.64
C LYS A 15 12.48 -46.66 26.90
N ARG A 16 11.70 -46.93 27.95
CA ARG A 16 10.61 -46.06 28.40
C ARG A 16 11.13 -44.68 28.82
N HIS A 17 12.21 -44.60 29.59
CA HIS A 17 12.80 -43.32 30.00
C HIS A 17 13.36 -42.53 28.82
N LEU A 18 13.96 -43.19 27.82
CA LEU A 18 14.41 -42.54 26.59
C LEU A 18 13.26 -41.98 25.75
N VAL A 19 12.17 -42.73 25.61
CA VAL A 19 10.98 -42.26 24.87
C VAL A 19 10.34 -41.07 25.58
N VAL A 20 10.17 -41.14 26.91
CA VAL A 20 9.62 -40.03 27.70
C VAL A 20 10.54 -38.80 27.65
N GLY A 21 11.85 -38.98 27.78
CA GLY A 21 12.82 -37.90 27.64
C GLY A 21 12.80 -37.25 26.25
N GLY A 22 12.69 -38.06 25.19
CA GLY A 22 12.56 -37.56 23.82
C GLY A 22 11.28 -36.76 23.59
N VAL A 23 10.15 -37.20 24.16
CA VAL A 23 8.88 -36.46 24.07
C VAL A 23 8.95 -35.12 24.81
N ILE A 24 9.56 -35.10 26.00
CA ILE A 24 9.75 -33.87 26.78
C ILE A 24 10.65 -32.89 26.02
N LEU A 25 11.77 -33.37 25.48
CA LEU A 25 12.69 -32.56 24.68
C LEU A 25 12.00 -31.99 23.43
N PHE A 26 11.20 -32.81 22.75
CA PHE A 26 10.44 -32.39 21.57
C PHE A 26 9.42 -31.30 21.89
N ILE A 27 8.71 -31.43 23.02
CA ILE A 27 7.79 -30.39 23.51
C ILE A 27 8.55 -29.10 23.82
N ILE A 28 9.70 -29.17 24.51
CA ILE A 28 10.53 -27.99 24.80
C ILE A 28 11.01 -27.32 23.50
N LEU A 29 11.40 -28.10 22.49
CA LEU A 29 11.83 -27.59 21.18
C LEU A 29 10.69 -26.90 20.43
N ILE A 30 9.48 -27.47 20.46
CA ILE A 30 8.28 -26.84 19.88
C ILE A 30 7.97 -25.55 20.62
N PHE A 31 7.95 -25.56 21.95
CA PHE A 31 7.74 -24.34 22.72
C PHE A 31 8.80 -23.29 22.41
N TYR A 32 10.08 -23.66 22.29
CA TYR A 32 11.14 -22.73 21.94
C TYR A 32 10.99 -22.14 20.53
N LEU A 33 10.54 -22.95 19.55
CA LEU A 33 10.34 -22.52 18.17
C LEU A 33 9.06 -21.70 17.96
N PHE A 34 7.99 -22.00 18.72
CA PHE A 34 6.65 -21.43 18.54
C PHE A 34 6.21 -20.46 19.66
N THR A 35 7.02 -20.20 20.69
CA THR A 35 6.73 -19.15 21.68
C THR A 35 6.81 -17.77 21.04
N ASP A 36 6.08 -16.78 21.57
CA ASP A 36 5.96 -15.41 21.05
C ASP A 36 7.30 -14.67 20.78
N TYR A 37 8.41 -15.14 21.40
CA TYR A 37 9.78 -14.67 21.21
C TYR A 37 10.61 -15.48 20.18
N GLY A 38 9.99 -16.45 19.49
CA GLY A 38 10.64 -17.26 18.47
C GLY A 38 11.15 -16.41 17.31
N ALA A 39 12.33 -16.75 16.80
CA ALA A 39 13.06 -15.97 15.78
C ALA A 39 12.23 -15.61 14.53
N ILE A 40 11.19 -16.40 14.23
CA ILE A 40 10.26 -16.20 13.10
C ILE A 40 9.46 -14.91 13.24
N ASN A 41 8.98 -14.61 14.45
CA ASN A 41 8.23 -13.39 14.71
C ASN A 41 9.12 -12.15 14.56
N LYS A 42 10.37 -12.22 15.04
CA LYS A 42 11.33 -11.12 14.92
C LYS A 42 11.64 -10.78 13.45
N ILE A 43 11.75 -11.78 12.57
CA ILE A 43 11.90 -11.57 11.12
C ILE A 43 10.66 -10.89 10.52
N SER A 44 9.46 -11.32 10.92
CA SER A 44 8.21 -10.71 10.41
C SER A 44 8.06 -9.26 10.86
N TYR A 45 8.45 -8.94 12.10
CA TYR A 45 8.40 -7.57 12.61
C TYR A 45 9.41 -6.65 11.92
N ILE A 46 10.65 -7.11 11.69
CA ILE A 46 11.67 -6.32 10.98
C ILE A 46 11.21 -5.99 9.55
N ASN A 47 10.64 -6.97 8.84
CA ASN A 47 10.14 -6.73 7.47
C ASN A 47 8.96 -5.76 7.45
N LYS A 48 8.04 -5.86 8.42
CA LYS A 48 6.92 -4.92 8.55
C LYS A 48 7.39 -3.51 8.91
N GLU A 49 8.38 -3.38 9.77
CA GLU A 49 8.96 -2.09 10.14
C GLU A 49 9.61 -1.41 8.93
N SER A 50 10.37 -2.17 8.15
CA SER A 50 10.96 -1.69 6.89
C SER A 50 9.91 -1.26 5.88
N GLU A 51 8.85 -2.06 5.68
CA GLU A 51 7.79 -1.75 4.72
C GLU A 51 6.99 -0.50 5.13
N LEU A 52 6.71 -0.36 6.43
CA LEU A 52 6.04 0.82 6.97
C LEU A 52 6.90 2.07 6.83
N THR A 53 8.21 1.97 7.10
CA THR A 53 9.14 3.09 6.95
C THR A 53 9.23 3.53 5.49
N GLU A 54 9.37 2.58 4.55
CA GLU A 54 9.41 2.89 3.12
C GLU A 54 8.10 3.55 2.64
N LYS A 55 6.95 3.08 3.14
CA LYS A 55 5.64 3.72 2.86
C LYS A 55 5.58 5.14 3.39
N THR A 56 6.07 5.40 4.61
CA THR A 56 6.09 6.76 5.16
C THR A 56 6.99 7.69 4.36
N GLU A 57 8.16 7.24 3.94
CA GLU A 57 9.08 8.04 3.13
C GLU A 57 8.48 8.38 1.76
N LYS A 58 7.83 7.41 1.10
CA LYS A 58 7.13 7.65 -0.17
C LYS A 58 6.01 8.68 -0.03
N LEU A 59 5.19 8.56 1.02
CA LEU A 59 4.10 9.50 1.28
C LEU A 59 4.61 10.92 1.58
N VAL A 60 5.70 11.05 2.33
CA VAL A 60 6.32 12.36 2.59
C VAL A 60 6.83 12.98 1.30
N ALA A 61 7.54 12.22 0.46
CA ALA A 61 8.04 12.70 -0.83
C ALA A 61 6.90 13.12 -1.77
N GLU A 62 5.78 12.39 -1.77
CA GLU A 62 4.59 12.72 -2.54
C GLU A 62 3.93 14.02 -2.04
N ILE A 63 3.76 14.18 -0.73
CA ILE A 63 3.24 15.41 -0.12
C ILE A 63 4.09 16.62 -0.48
N ASP A 64 5.41 16.49 -0.42
CA ASP A 64 6.33 17.59 -0.74
C ASP A 64 6.28 17.96 -2.23
N SER A 65 6.19 16.96 -3.11
CA SER A 65 6.00 17.17 -4.55
C SER A 65 4.68 17.89 -4.85
N LEU A 66 3.58 17.45 -4.23
CA LEU A 66 2.26 18.06 -4.40
C LEU A 66 2.23 19.49 -3.85
N LYS A 67 2.84 19.76 -2.70
CA LYS A 67 2.97 21.12 -2.17
C LYS A 67 3.77 22.02 -3.10
N LYS A 68 4.85 21.51 -3.69
CA LYS A 68 5.65 22.26 -4.66
C LYS A 68 4.83 22.60 -5.90
N LEU A 69 4.04 21.65 -6.41
CA LEU A 69 3.12 21.87 -7.52
C LEU A 69 2.04 22.89 -7.16
N GLU A 70 1.46 22.82 -5.96
CA GLU A 70 0.47 23.79 -5.48
C GLU A 70 1.06 25.21 -5.45
N ILE A 71 2.27 25.38 -4.93
CA ILE A 71 2.97 26.68 -4.89
C ILE A 71 3.26 27.16 -6.32
N GLN A 72 3.69 26.28 -7.22
CA GLN A 72 3.92 26.61 -8.62
C GLN A 72 2.62 27.05 -9.31
N MET A 73 1.52 26.33 -9.13
CA MET A 73 0.21 26.68 -9.69
C MET A 73 -0.38 27.97 -9.11
N LYS A 74 -0.11 28.27 -7.83
CA LYS A 74 -0.50 29.54 -7.21
C LYS A 74 0.28 30.73 -7.74
N ASN A 75 1.56 30.53 -8.06
CA ASN A 75 2.44 31.60 -8.53
C ASN A 75 2.44 31.77 -10.05
N ASP A 76 2.19 30.68 -10.78
CA ASP A 76 2.05 30.62 -12.24
C ASP A 76 0.63 30.17 -12.58
N THR A 77 -0.31 31.12 -12.49
CA THR A 77 -1.72 30.87 -12.75
C THR A 77 -2.06 30.80 -14.24
N LEU A 78 -1.08 30.96 -15.15
CA LEU A 78 -1.36 31.11 -16.59
C LEU A 78 -2.09 29.91 -17.18
N GLU A 79 -1.69 28.69 -16.83
CA GLU A 79 -2.36 27.48 -17.33
C GLU A 79 -3.77 27.31 -16.74
N ILE A 80 -3.96 27.66 -15.46
CA ILE A 80 -5.29 27.64 -14.82
C ILE A 80 -6.19 28.70 -15.47
N GLU A 81 -5.65 29.89 -15.73
CA GLU A 81 -6.35 31.00 -16.35
C GLU A 81 -6.71 30.68 -17.80
N ARG A 82 -5.81 30.03 -18.55
CA ARG A 82 -6.05 29.53 -19.91
C ARG A 82 -7.18 28.50 -19.91
N LEU A 83 -7.13 27.50 -19.04
CA LEU A 83 -8.17 26.48 -18.94
C LEU A 83 -9.53 27.09 -18.55
N ALA A 84 -9.54 28.03 -17.60
CA ALA A 84 -10.74 28.74 -17.17
C ALA A 84 -11.37 29.53 -18.31
N ARG A 85 -10.56 30.20 -19.15
CA ARG A 85 -11.04 30.89 -20.35
C ARG A 85 -11.55 29.92 -21.42
N GLU A 86 -10.79 28.88 -21.74
CA GLU A 86 -11.12 27.94 -22.83
C GLU A 86 -12.35 27.06 -22.52
N LYS A 87 -12.45 26.55 -21.28
CA LYS A 87 -13.50 25.58 -20.92
C LYS A 87 -14.73 26.23 -20.30
N TYR A 88 -14.54 27.30 -19.54
CA TYR A 88 -15.59 27.89 -18.72
C TYR A 88 -15.94 29.33 -19.14
N GLY A 89 -15.23 29.89 -20.13
CA GLY A 89 -15.50 31.25 -20.61
C GLY A 89 -15.26 32.31 -19.52
N MET A 90 -14.30 32.09 -18.62
CA MET A 90 -13.97 33.05 -17.56
C MET A 90 -13.62 34.42 -18.16
N ILE A 91 -14.24 35.49 -17.63
CA ILE A 91 -13.99 36.87 -18.03
C ILE A 91 -13.48 37.62 -16.80
N LYS A 92 -12.32 38.28 -16.91
CA LYS A 92 -11.74 39.04 -15.80
C LYS A 92 -12.39 40.43 -15.72
N GLN A 93 -12.48 41.00 -14.52
CA GLN A 93 -13.02 42.34 -14.33
C GLN A 93 -12.22 43.36 -15.17
N GLY A 94 -12.92 44.13 -16.01
CA GLY A 94 -12.33 45.12 -16.91
C GLY A 94 -12.01 44.61 -18.33
N GLU A 95 -12.17 43.32 -18.63
CA GLU A 95 -12.01 42.80 -19.98
C GLU A 95 -13.25 43.08 -20.86
N LYS A 96 -13.04 43.47 -22.12
CA LYS A 96 -14.11 43.64 -23.11
C LYS A 96 -14.20 42.38 -23.97
N VAL A 97 -15.35 41.71 -23.91
CA VAL A 97 -15.60 40.47 -24.68
C VAL A 97 -16.38 40.79 -25.95
N ILE A 98 -15.96 40.18 -27.06
CA ILE A 98 -16.61 40.31 -28.37
C ILE A 98 -17.20 38.96 -28.75
N PHE A 99 -18.53 38.85 -28.75
CA PHE A 99 -19.22 37.66 -29.23
C PHE A 99 -19.39 37.75 -30.75
N ILE A 100 -18.76 36.82 -31.48
CA ILE A 100 -18.92 36.71 -32.93
C ILE A 100 -19.99 35.66 -33.21
N ASN A 101 -21.23 36.10 -33.44
CA ASN A 101 -22.23 35.22 -34.03
C ASN A 101 -21.91 35.07 -35.51
N LYS A 102 -21.56 33.84 -35.93
CA LYS A 102 -21.66 33.49 -37.36
C LYS A 102 -23.13 33.60 -37.73
N LYS A 103 -23.52 34.71 -38.40
CA LYS A 103 -24.77 34.74 -39.15
C LYS A 103 -24.74 33.52 -40.06
N LYS A 104 -25.71 32.62 -39.89
CA LYS A 104 -26.03 31.65 -40.93
C LYS A 104 -26.36 32.50 -42.15
N VAL A 105 -25.58 32.35 -43.20
CA VAL A 105 -25.94 32.91 -44.50
C VAL A 105 -27.17 32.12 -44.89
N ASP A 106 -28.33 32.75 -44.79
CA ASP A 106 -29.60 32.16 -45.13
C ASP A 106 -29.55 31.81 -46.62
N GLU A 107 -29.37 30.52 -46.91
CA GLU A 107 -29.53 29.91 -48.23
C GLU A 107 -31.03 29.85 -48.56
N GLU A 108 -31.67 31.00 -48.76
CA GLU A 108 -33.01 31.07 -49.36
C GLU A 108 -33.06 32.25 -50.35
N SER A 109 -32.46 32.05 -51.52
CA SER A 109 -32.84 32.76 -52.74
C SER A 109 -32.51 31.88 -53.96
N GLY A 110 -33.56 31.39 -54.63
CA GLY A 110 -33.53 30.54 -55.82
C GLY A 110 -34.27 29.25 -55.54
N ASP A 111 -35.49 29.00 -56.04
CA ASP A 111 -36.20 29.48 -57.22
C ASP A 111 -37.72 29.40 -56.95
#